data_AF-A0A3N5SUA7-F1
#
_entry.id   AF-A0A3N5SUA7-F1
#
_cell.length_a   1.000
_cell.length_b   1.000
_cell.length_c   1.000
_cell.angle_alpha   90.00
_cell.angle_beta   90.00
_cell.angle_gamma   90.00
#
_symmetry.space_group_name_H-M   'P 1'
#
loop_
_entity.id
_entity.type
_entity.pdbx_description
1 polymer ?
#
loop_
_entity_poly.entity_id
_entity_poly.type
_entity_poly.pdbx_seq_one_letter_code
_entity_poly.pdbx_strand_id
1 'polypeptide(L)'
;NTVAMWRIPRETFVYIPGYTLDMINTAFARAATMDYPGGSFAMMKDVFRYNFGIELDHYARVNYPGFLWIMETLGGLQLSIDCAVQDWRLKSPELDPAVEDNWEIYTLPVGRYRLRPETALWYVRSRRTTSEIDRGRRQMDVLRGMWRQIREMGLLQQADELWPVLTQVVDTDMTWTDVVPLLPLAAELDMARIARYSGSDDVHWLRTYTPDDGRQVLLPISENLLPMLEDFLTPPTANRLGRAQMRIDVIDASYYNTGLASVAADRLAWEGFAAHALEGVDEVQRKNTVIIDYTGQTKGSPLPILQQILRVDDADIIRQPDPNRTVDFRVAIGTQYNACVRSNADDDTPGDLTAEDAAADDSASAACWLQFRAGVNVRSGPGLDYTPLDMALPDDNFPVLGRSEDGGWWQVNNDGEIGWISAETTNAIALGECDDVPVVRP
;
A
#
# COMPACT_ATOMS: atom_id res chain seq x y z
N ASN A 1 23.15 9.89 5.77
CA ASN A 1 22.75 8.48 5.55
C ASN A 1 21.33 8.43 5.08
N THR A 2 21.15 8.33 3.77
CA THR A 2 19.86 8.34 3.06
C THR A 2 19.94 7.34 1.92
N VAL A 3 18.81 6.74 1.55
CA VAL A 3 18.69 5.82 0.42
C VAL A 3 17.54 6.28 -0.46
N ALA A 4 17.70 6.18 -1.76
CA ALA A 4 16.62 6.39 -2.71
C ALA A 4 16.41 5.08 -3.50
N MET A 5 15.16 4.69 -3.66
CA MET A 5 14.76 3.54 -4.45
C MET A 5 13.98 4.01 -5.66
N TRP A 6 14.45 3.66 -6.85
CA TRP A 6 13.71 3.89 -8.07
C TRP A 6 13.20 2.56 -8.61
N ARG A 7 11.88 2.46 -8.74
CA ARG A 7 11.22 1.33 -9.37
C ARG A 7 10.98 1.66 -10.84
N ILE A 8 11.48 0.81 -11.72
CA ILE A 8 11.23 0.88 -13.16
C ILE A 8 10.20 -0.18 -13.55
N PRO A 9 9.12 0.17 -14.26
CA PRO A 9 8.23 -0.81 -14.85
C PRO A 9 8.98 -1.80 -15.75
N ARG A 10 8.68 -3.09 -15.64
CA ARG A 10 9.30 -4.11 -16.50
C ARG A 10 8.99 -3.91 -17.99
N GLU A 11 7.88 -3.23 -18.29
CA GLU A 11 7.36 -2.96 -19.63
C GLU A 11 7.89 -1.63 -20.19
N THR A 12 8.81 -0.95 -19.49
CA THR A 12 9.38 0.31 -19.96
C THR A 12 10.07 0.11 -21.32
N PHE A 13 9.60 0.85 -22.32
CA PHE A 13 10.08 0.76 -23.69
C PHE A 13 11.33 1.64 -23.88
N VAL A 14 12.48 1.00 -24.09
CA VAL A 14 13.79 1.64 -24.10
C VAL A 14 14.64 1.13 -25.25
N TYR A 15 15.67 1.87 -25.62
CA TYR A 15 16.66 1.37 -26.58
C TYR A 15 17.58 0.35 -25.90
N ILE A 16 17.69 -0.85 -26.49
CA ILE A 16 18.64 -1.88 -26.07
C ILE A 16 19.86 -1.81 -27.00
N PRO A 17 21.06 -1.43 -26.49
CA PRO A 17 22.26 -1.31 -27.29
C PRO A 17 22.60 -2.56 -28.12
N GLY A 18 22.90 -2.36 -29.40
CA GLY A 18 23.20 -3.46 -30.32
C GLY A 18 21.98 -4.28 -30.78
N TYR A 19 20.77 -3.91 -30.36
CA TYR A 19 19.52 -4.57 -30.74
C TYR A 19 18.52 -3.58 -31.36
N THR A 20 17.51 -3.14 -30.62
CA THR A 20 16.47 -2.19 -31.04
C THR A 20 15.73 -1.67 -29.81
N LEU A 21 14.68 -0.86 -30.01
CA LEU A 21 13.71 -0.53 -28.97
C LEU A 21 12.95 -1.79 -28.54
N ASP A 22 12.91 -2.06 -27.23
CA ASP A 22 12.14 -3.16 -26.65
C ASP A 22 11.83 -2.87 -25.17
N MET A 23 11.04 -3.73 -24.54
CA MET A 23 10.83 -3.68 -23.09
C MET A 23 12.14 -3.96 -22.34
N ILE A 24 12.42 -3.14 -21.32
CA ILE A 24 13.64 -3.19 -20.52
C ILE A 24 13.90 -4.57 -19.89
N ASN A 25 12.85 -5.30 -19.53
CA ASN A 25 12.97 -6.63 -18.93
C ASN A 25 13.52 -7.70 -19.88
N THR A 26 13.59 -7.43 -21.18
CA THR A 26 14.18 -8.36 -22.17
C THR A 26 15.70 -8.25 -22.21
N ALA A 27 16.26 -7.10 -21.82
CA ALA A 27 17.68 -6.77 -22.02
C ALA A 27 18.63 -7.80 -21.38
N PHE A 28 18.38 -8.16 -20.12
CA PHE A 28 19.25 -9.08 -19.38
C PHE A 28 19.34 -10.46 -20.04
N ALA A 29 18.19 -11.05 -20.41
CA ALA A 29 18.16 -12.36 -21.06
C ALA A 29 18.72 -12.30 -22.49
N ARG A 30 18.44 -11.20 -23.19
CA ARG A 30 18.87 -10.98 -24.57
C ARG A 30 20.40 -10.87 -24.68
N ALA A 31 21.04 -10.22 -23.71
CA ALA A 31 22.49 -10.14 -23.64
C ALA A 31 23.18 -11.52 -23.68
N ALA A 32 22.62 -12.52 -22.99
CA ALA A 32 23.13 -13.89 -23.01
C ALA A 32 22.97 -14.54 -24.39
N THR A 33 21.86 -14.27 -25.09
CA THR A 33 21.63 -14.82 -26.45
C THR A 33 22.50 -14.15 -27.52
N MET A 34 22.95 -12.92 -27.28
CA MET A 34 23.77 -12.14 -28.21
C MET A 34 25.27 -12.24 -27.95
N ASP A 35 25.69 -13.00 -26.93
CA ASP A 35 27.08 -13.03 -26.43
C ASP A 35 27.63 -11.62 -26.18
N TYR A 36 26.84 -10.81 -25.47
CA TYR A 36 27.16 -9.40 -25.25
C TYR A 36 28.48 -9.27 -24.47
N PRO A 37 29.42 -8.39 -24.89
CA PRO A 37 30.68 -8.18 -24.16
C PRO A 37 30.43 -7.79 -22.70
N GLY A 38 31.03 -8.53 -21.77
CA GLY A 38 30.82 -8.33 -20.32
C GLY A 38 29.54 -8.97 -19.76
N GLY A 39 28.79 -9.69 -20.60
CA GLY A 39 27.61 -10.47 -20.19
C GLY A 39 26.36 -9.63 -19.93
N SER A 40 25.40 -10.25 -19.24
CA SER A 40 24.06 -9.66 -19.04
C SER A 40 24.05 -8.38 -18.21
N PHE A 41 24.90 -8.26 -17.20
CA PHE A 41 24.95 -7.04 -16.40
C PHE A 41 25.58 -5.86 -17.16
N ALA A 42 26.59 -6.11 -18.01
CA ALA A 42 27.16 -5.07 -18.86
C ALA A 42 26.10 -4.47 -19.81
N MET A 43 25.23 -5.30 -20.40
CA MET A 43 24.09 -4.81 -21.17
C MET A 43 23.18 -3.89 -20.34
N MET A 44 22.88 -4.26 -19.08
CA MET A 44 22.06 -3.42 -18.21
C MET A 44 22.72 -2.07 -17.92
N LYS A 45 24.05 -2.04 -17.69
CA LYS A 45 24.80 -0.79 -17.54
C LYS A 45 24.62 0.11 -18.76
N ASP A 46 24.78 -0.44 -19.96
CA ASP A 46 24.66 0.36 -21.19
C ASP A 46 23.22 0.80 -21.48
N VAL A 47 22.21 -0.03 -21.16
CA VAL A 47 20.79 0.37 -21.22
C VAL A 47 20.53 1.56 -20.30
N PHE A 48 20.96 1.49 -19.04
CA PHE A 48 20.72 2.57 -18.08
C PHE A 48 21.49 3.84 -18.44
N ARG A 49 22.74 3.70 -18.86
CA ARG A 49 23.58 4.82 -19.28
C ARG A 49 22.98 5.53 -20.49
N TYR A 50 22.55 4.78 -21.50
CA TYR A 50 22.01 5.36 -22.74
C TYR A 50 20.65 6.02 -22.52
N ASN A 51 19.73 5.36 -21.82
CA ASN A 51 18.33 5.81 -21.74
C ASN A 51 18.08 6.78 -20.59
N PHE A 52 18.86 6.71 -19.51
CA PHE A 52 18.63 7.48 -18.28
C PHE A 52 19.85 8.27 -17.81
N GLY A 53 21.01 8.10 -18.43
CA GLY A 53 22.25 8.76 -17.99
C GLY A 53 22.79 8.24 -16.65
N ILE A 54 22.37 7.05 -16.23
CA ILE A 54 22.72 6.46 -14.92
C ILE A 54 23.75 5.34 -15.13
N GLU A 55 24.85 5.40 -14.38
CA GLU A 55 25.83 4.32 -14.30
C GLU A 55 25.42 3.36 -13.16
N LEU A 56 25.41 2.06 -13.45
CA LEU A 56 25.16 1.03 -12.43
C LEU A 56 26.48 0.45 -11.94
N ASP A 57 26.70 0.47 -10.62
CA ASP A 57 27.92 -0.05 -10.01
C ASP A 57 27.85 -1.57 -9.81
N HIS A 58 26.76 -2.04 -9.20
CA HIS A 58 26.56 -3.43 -8.79
C HIS A 58 25.14 -3.92 -9.06
N TYR A 59 24.94 -5.25 -9.02
CA TYR A 59 23.61 -5.86 -9.11
C TYR A 59 23.36 -6.90 -8.03
N ALA A 60 22.08 -7.15 -7.74
CA ALA A 60 21.62 -8.31 -6.99
C ALA A 60 20.41 -8.90 -7.70
N ARG A 61 20.49 -10.19 -8.06
CA ARG A 61 19.44 -10.93 -8.77
C ARG A 61 18.98 -12.10 -7.91
N VAL A 62 17.66 -12.15 -7.68
CA VAL A 62 17.02 -13.16 -6.83
C VAL A 62 15.87 -13.81 -7.60
N ASN A 63 15.82 -15.14 -7.59
CA ASN A 63 14.72 -15.91 -8.19
C ASN A 63 13.66 -16.26 -7.12
N TYR A 64 12.59 -16.95 -7.50
CA TYR A 64 11.52 -17.29 -6.55
C TYR A 64 11.98 -18.21 -5.40
N PRO A 65 12.73 -19.31 -5.64
CA PRO A 65 13.28 -20.11 -4.55
C PRO A 65 14.14 -19.30 -3.59
N GLY A 66 14.97 -18.40 -4.11
CA GLY A 66 15.82 -17.57 -3.26
C GLY A 66 15.04 -16.54 -2.46
N PHE A 67 14.00 -15.95 -3.03
CA PHE A 67 13.08 -15.09 -2.29
C PHE A 67 12.38 -15.85 -1.15
N LEU A 68 11.88 -17.06 -1.42
CA LEU A 68 11.24 -17.89 -0.40
C LEU A 68 12.21 -18.23 0.74
N TRP A 69 13.44 -18.65 0.40
CA TRP A 69 14.47 -18.93 1.38
C TRP A 69 14.81 -17.70 2.26
N ILE A 70 14.89 -16.51 1.67
CA ILE A 70 15.10 -15.27 2.43
C ILE A 70 13.94 -15.04 3.40
N MET A 71 12.70 -15.21 2.94
CA MET A 71 11.51 -15.04 3.79
C MET A 71 11.43 -16.09 4.91
N GLU A 72 11.80 -17.34 4.64
CA GLU A 72 11.92 -18.39 5.65
C GLU A 72 12.97 -18.04 6.71
N THR A 73 14.13 -17.55 6.28
CA THR A 73 15.23 -17.12 7.16
C THR A 73 14.79 -15.98 8.09
N LEU A 74 13.94 -15.08 7.60
CA LEU A 74 13.35 -14.01 8.41
C LEU A 74 12.21 -14.49 9.32
N GLY A 75 11.72 -15.73 9.17
CA GLY A 75 10.55 -16.23 9.91
C GLY A 75 9.22 -15.65 9.39
N GLY A 76 9.15 -15.37 8.09
CA GLY A 76 8.10 -14.55 7.48
C GLY A 76 8.43 -13.06 7.54
N LEU A 77 7.52 -12.22 7.02
CA LEU A 77 7.74 -10.78 6.88
C LEU A 77 6.67 -9.96 7.60
N GLN A 78 7.08 -9.13 8.55
CA GLN A 78 6.20 -8.12 9.16
C GLN A 78 5.97 -6.95 8.21
N LEU A 79 4.77 -6.87 7.65
CA LEU A 79 4.43 -5.89 6.61
C LEU A 79 3.11 -5.18 6.90
N SER A 80 3.10 -3.86 6.65
CA SER A 80 1.89 -3.04 6.62
C SER A 80 1.29 -3.11 5.23
N ILE A 81 0.03 -3.52 5.15
CA ILE A 81 -0.78 -3.55 3.94
C ILE A 81 -1.64 -2.29 3.98
N ASP A 82 -1.34 -1.34 3.11
CA ASP A 82 -2.00 -0.03 3.03
C ASP A 82 -3.20 -0.02 2.05
N CYS A 83 -3.20 -0.92 1.07
CA CYS A 83 -4.32 -1.19 0.17
C CYS A 83 -4.67 -2.67 0.24
N ALA A 84 -5.95 -2.98 0.39
CA ALA A 84 -6.43 -4.35 0.26
C ALA A 84 -6.08 -4.88 -1.14
N VAL A 85 -5.58 -6.11 -1.17
CA VAL A 85 -5.22 -6.83 -2.40
C VAL A 85 -6.10 -8.06 -2.47
N GLN A 86 -6.85 -8.21 -3.55
CA GLN A 86 -7.61 -9.42 -3.85
C GLN A 86 -7.06 -10.03 -5.12
N ASP A 87 -6.56 -11.25 -5.14
CA ASP A 87 -6.06 -11.86 -6.39
C ASP A 87 -6.15 -13.38 -6.29
N TRP A 88 -6.01 -14.04 -7.43
CA TRP A 88 -5.95 -15.48 -7.50
C TRP A 88 -4.67 -16.00 -6.85
N ARG A 89 -4.80 -17.05 -6.05
CA ARG A 89 -3.68 -17.85 -5.54
C ARG A 89 -4.02 -19.33 -5.64
N LEU A 90 -2.99 -20.18 -5.56
CA LEU A 90 -3.21 -21.61 -5.33
C LEU A 90 -3.79 -21.82 -3.94
N LYS A 91 -4.75 -22.73 -3.82
CA LYS A 91 -5.33 -23.16 -2.54
C LYS A 91 -4.27 -23.77 -1.61
N SER A 92 -3.27 -24.44 -2.19
CA SER A 92 -2.10 -25.00 -1.49
C SER A 92 -0.89 -24.98 -2.44
N PRO A 93 0.34 -24.74 -1.95
CA PRO A 93 1.53 -24.65 -2.80
C PRO A 93 1.89 -25.97 -3.51
N GLU A 94 1.40 -27.12 -3.04
CA GLU A 94 1.63 -28.44 -3.63
C GLU A 94 0.72 -28.75 -4.83
N LEU A 95 -0.29 -27.93 -5.06
CA LEU A 95 -1.25 -28.14 -6.14
C LEU A 95 -0.70 -27.74 -7.50
N ASP A 96 -1.12 -28.45 -8.55
CA ASP A 96 -0.71 -28.15 -9.93
C ASP A 96 -1.31 -26.82 -10.40
N PRO A 97 -0.49 -25.80 -10.74
CA PRO A 97 -0.98 -24.52 -11.23
C PRO A 97 -1.65 -24.59 -12.60
N ALA A 98 -1.48 -25.68 -13.36
CA ALA A 98 -2.14 -25.89 -14.65
C ALA A 98 -3.63 -26.27 -14.52
N VAL A 99 -4.08 -26.65 -13.32
CA VAL A 99 -5.48 -27.03 -13.06
C VAL A 99 -6.23 -25.83 -12.48
N GLU A 100 -7.27 -25.36 -13.16
CA GLU A 100 -8.04 -24.18 -12.77
C GLU A 100 -8.69 -24.31 -11.39
N ASP A 101 -9.24 -25.50 -11.08
CA ASP A 101 -9.90 -25.78 -9.79
C ASP A 101 -8.95 -25.69 -8.57
N ASN A 102 -7.64 -25.65 -8.79
CA ASN A 102 -6.66 -25.48 -7.72
C ASN A 102 -6.49 -24.02 -7.28
N TRP A 103 -7.12 -23.08 -7.98
CA TRP A 103 -7.05 -21.66 -7.68
C TRP A 103 -8.25 -21.19 -6.86
N GLU A 104 -8.02 -20.18 -6.03
CA GLU A 104 -9.05 -19.45 -5.28
C GLU A 104 -8.78 -17.95 -5.31
N ILE A 105 -9.84 -17.15 -5.22
CA ILE A 105 -9.71 -15.72 -4.94
C ILE A 105 -9.35 -15.56 -3.47
N TYR A 106 -8.27 -14.83 -3.20
CA TYR A 106 -7.83 -14.51 -1.85
C TYR A 106 -7.72 -13.01 -1.68
N THR A 107 -8.32 -12.50 -0.61
CA THR A 107 -8.24 -11.10 -0.19
C THR A 107 -7.31 -10.97 1.02
N LEU A 108 -6.29 -10.14 0.89
CA LEU A 108 -5.47 -9.64 1.98
C LEU A 108 -5.92 -8.21 2.31
N PRO A 109 -6.66 -7.99 3.40
CA PRO A 109 -7.17 -6.67 3.76
C PRO A 109 -6.07 -5.72 4.27
N VAL A 110 -6.45 -4.45 4.46
CA VAL A 110 -5.57 -3.43 5.05
C VAL A 110 -5.29 -3.79 6.52
N GLY A 111 -4.03 -3.62 6.93
CA GLY A 111 -3.60 -3.94 8.29
C GLY A 111 -2.13 -4.32 8.39
N ARG A 112 -1.70 -4.74 9.57
CA ARG A 112 -0.34 -5.20 9.86
C ARG A 112 -0.32 -6.72 10.00
N TYR A 113 0.48 -7.39 9.18
CA TYR A 113 0.52 -8.87 9.15
C TYR A 113 1.94 -9.41 9.18
N ARG A 114 2.08 -10.63 9.69
CA ARG A 114 3.24 -11.49 9.41
C ARG A 114 2.94 -12.33 8.18
N LEU A 115 3.46 -11.94 7.03
CA LEU A 115 3.30 -12.70 5.80
C LEU A 115 4.20 -13.93 5.83
N ARG A 116 3.63 -15.11 5.63
CA ARG A 116 4.39 -16.34 5.38
C ARG A 116 5.12 -16.24 4.03
N PRO A 117 6.21 -17.00 3.81
CA PRO A 117 7.01 -16.93 2.58
C PRO A 117 6.18 -16.96 1.29
N GLU A 118 5.21 -17.87 1.19
CA GLU A 118 4.37 -18.04 -0.01
C GLU A 118 3.38 -16.88 -0.15
N THR A 119 2.85 -16.37 0.96
CA THR A 119 1.96 -15.20 0.96
C THR A 119 2.72 -13.93 0.58
N ALA A 120 3.97 -13.77 1.04
CA ALA A 120 4.84 -12.68 0.63
C ALA A 120 5.17 -12.76 -0.87
N LEU A 121 5.48 -13.96 -1.38
CA LEU A 121 5.75 -14.18 -2.81
C LEU A 121 4.50 -13.91 -3.65
N TRP A 122 3.32 -14.34 -3.20
CA TRP A 122 2.05 -14.01 -3.84
C TRP A 122 1.82 -12.49 -3.85
N TYR A 123 2.04 -11.81 -2.72
CA TYR A 123 1.80 -10.38 -2.57
C TYR A 123 2.62 -9.53 -3.55
N VAL A 124 3.92 -9.83 -3.73
CA VAL A 124 4.79 -9.10 -4.68
C VAL A 124 4.57 -9.44 -6.15
N ARG A 125 3.84 -10.53 -6.43
CA ARG A 125 3.53 -11.01 -7.78
C ARG A 125 2.13 -10.63 -8.24
N SER A 126 1.19 -10.48 -7.31
CA SER A 126 -0.20 -10.15 -7.57
C SER A 126 -0.30 -8.92 -8.48
N ARG A 127 -1.18 -9.01 -9.48
CA ARG A 127 -1.37 -7.98 -10.51
C ARG A 127 -2.77 -8.01 -11.13
N ARG A 128 -3.52 -9.11 -11.08
CA ARG A 128 -4.71 -9.23 -11.95
C ARG A 128 -5.81 -8.24 -11.63
N THR A 129 -5.91 -7.82 -10.38
CA THR A 129 -6.92 -6.89 -9.85
C THR A 129 -6.37 -5.50 -9.53
N THR A 130 -5.10 -5.26 -9.85
CA THR A 130 -4.36 -4.02 -9.54
C THR A 130 -3.49 -3.63 -10.74
N SER A 131 -2.66 -2.59 -10.64
CA SER A 131 -1.78 -2.18 -11.73
C SER A 131 -0.34 -2.71 -11.59
N GLU A 132 0.41 -2.62 -12.69
CA GLU A 132 1.86 -2.84 -12.68
C GLU A 132 2.58 -1.82 -11.78
N ILE A 133 2.05 -0.59 -11.67
CA ILE A 133 2.56 0.45 -10.77
C ILE A 133 2.32 0.06 -9.30
N ASP A 134 1.10 -0.37 -8.96
CA ASP A 134 0.74 -0.81 -7.61
C ASP A 134 1.54 -2.03 -7.17
N ARG A 135 1.85 -2.95 -8.10
CA ARG A 135 2.76 -4.07 -7.83
C ARG A 135 4.18 -3.59 -7.51
N GLY A 136 4.68 -2.61 -8.26
CA GLY A 136 5.98 -1.98 -7.99
C GLY A 136 6.05 -1.33 -6.60
N ARG A 137 4.97 -0.65 -6.19
CA ARG A 137 4.85 -0.08 -4.84
C ARG A 137 4.98 -1.16 -3.76
N ARG A 138 4.22 -2.25 -3.87
CA ARG A 138 4.27 -3.38 -2.93
C ARG A 138 5.64 -4.04 -2.85
N GLN A 139 6.35 -4.13 -3.97
CA GLN A 139 7.72 -4.65 -3.99
C GLN A 139 8.66 -3.76 -3.16
N MET A 140 8.54 -2.43 -3.27
CA MET A 140 9.30 -1.50 -2.45
C MET A 140 8.89 -1.57 -0.96
N ASP A 141 7.60 -1.76 -0.66
CA ASP A 141 7.14 -1.97 0.71
C ASP A 141 7.74 -3.25 1.30
N VAL A 142 7.85 -4.33 0.52
CA VAL A 142 8.51 -5.57 0.94
C VAL A 142 10.00 -5.37 1.20
N LEU A 143 10.73 -4.71 0.29
CA LEU A 143 12.16 -4.41 0.51
C LEU A 143 12.37 -3.57 1.79
N ARG A 144 11.50 -2.58 2.00
CA ARG A 144 11.51 -1.73 3.19
C ARG A 144 11.17 -2.53 4.47
N GLY A 145 10.17 -3.41 4.40
CA GLY A 145 9.80 -4.30 5.51
C GLY A 145 10.93 -5.27 5.86
N MET A 146 11.58 -5.85 4.85
CA MET A 146 12.73 -6.75 5.03
C MET A 146 13.87 -6.01 5.73
N TRP A 147 14.17 -4.79 5.28
CA TRP A 147 15.20 -3.95 5.90
C TRP A 147 14.95 -3.69 7.38
N ARG A 148 13.73 -3.28 7.72
CA ARG A 148 13.32 -3.07 9.12
C ARG A 148 13.55 -4.34 9.95
N GLN A 149 13.07 -5.47 9.46
CA GLN A 149 13.15 -6.75 10.18
C GLN A 149 14.60 -7.25 10.32
N ILE A 150 15.43 -7.08 9.29
CA ILE A 150 16.88 -7.37 9.32
C ILE A 150 17.56 -6.57 10.45
N ARG A 151 17.20 -5.29 10.61
CA ARG A 151 17.73 -4.43 11.68
C ARG A 151 17.23 -4.84 13.06
N GLU A 152 15.93 -5.07 13.19
CA GLU A 152 15.30 -5.48 14.46
C GLU A 152 15.83 -6.82 14.97
N MET A 153 16.11 -7.77 14.06
CA MET A 153 16.67 -9.08 14.39
C MET A 153 18.18 -9.06 14.64
N GLY A 154 18.86 -7.93 14.40
CA GLY A 154 20.31 -7.85 14.55
C GLY A 154 21.08 -8.75 13.57
N LEU A 155 20.56 -8.91 12.34
CA LEU A 155 21.22 -9.74 11.33
C LEU A 155 22.44 -9.04 10.69
N LEU A 156 22.50 -7.71 10.76
CA LEU A 156 23.65 -6.94 10.27
C LEU A 156 24.93 -7.26 11.04
N GLN A 157 24.82 -7.58 12.33
CA GLN A 157 25.95 -7.98 13.18
C GLN A 157 26.48 -9.37 12.80
N GLN A 158 25.69 -10.17 12.08
CA GLN A 158 26.04 -11.52 11.62
C GLN A 158 26.43 -11.53 10.14
N ALA A 159 26.68 -10.36 9.54
CA ALA A 159 26.90 -10.25 8.09
C ALA A 159 28.10 -11.08 7.59
N ASP A 160 29.19 -11.19 8.37
CA ASP A 160 30.35 -12.05 8.04
C ASP A 160 29.95 -13.53 7.88
N GLU A 161 29.07 -14.03 8.75
CA GLU A 161 28.61 -15.42 8.76
C GLU A 161 27.52 -15.68 7.70
N LEU A 162 26.65 -14.69 7.47
CA LEU A 162 25.54 -14.80 6.53
C LEU A 162 25.95 -14.60 5.07
N TRP A 163 27.02 -13.84 4.80
CA TRP A 163 27.44 -13.50 3.43
C TRP A 163 27.71 -14.72 2.52
N PRO A 164 28.46 -15.76 2.96
CA PRO A 164 28.67 -16.96 2.15
C PRO A 164 27.39 -17.75 1.87
N VAL A 165 26.38 -17.65 2.74
CA VAL A 165 25.09 -18.30 2.56
C VAL A 165 24.22 -17.49 1.60
N LEU A 166 24.20 -16.17 1.78
CA LEU A 166 23.43 -15.24 0.95
C LEU A 166 23.84 -15.32 -0.52
N THR A 167 25.14 -15.40 -0.80
CA THR A 167 25.68 -15.46 -2.17
C THR A 167 25.41 -16.79 -2.90
N GLN A 168 24.93 -17.81 -2.20
CA GLN A 168 24.39 -19.03 -2.84
C GLN A 168 22.97 -18.83 -3.38
N VAL A 169 22.27 -17.82 -2.86
CA VAL A 169 20.84 -17.56 -3.11
C VAL A 169 20.64 -16.30 -3.96
N VAL A 170 21.52 -15.33 -3.80
CA VAL A 170 21.55 -14.05 -4.51
C VAL A 170 22.73 -14.06 -5.47
N ASP A 171 22.44 -13.90 -6.75
CA ASP A 171 23.45 -13.69 -7.78
C ASP A 171 23.83 -12.21 -7.83
N THR A 172 25.10 -11.90 -7.58
CA THR A 172 25.63 -10.54 -7.44
C THR A 172 27.10 -10.48 -7.84
N ASP A 173 27.55 -9.33 -8.32
CA ASP A 173 28.97 -9.00 -8.52
C ASP A 173 29.62 -8.33 -7.31
N MET A 174 28.86 -8.00 -6.27
CA MET A 174 29.40 -7.44 -5.04
C MET A 174 30.29 -8.47 -4.35
N THR A 175 31.44 -8.02 -3.89
CA THR A 175 32.35 -8.77 -3.03
C THR A 175 32.12 -8.41 -1.57
N TRP A 176 32.65 -9.22 -0.65
CA TRP A 176 32.61 -8.88 0.78
C TRP A 176 33.26 -7.52 1.06
N THR A 177 34.33 -7.18 0.33
CA THR A 177 35.00 -5.88 0.43
C THR A 177 34.16 -4.70 -0.03
N ASP A 178 33.16 -4.92 -0.90
CA ASP A 178 32.21 -3.89 -1.31
C ASP A 178 31.09 -3.72 -0.27
N VAL A 179 30.73 -4.79 0.44
CA VAL A 179 29.63 -4.81 1.42
C VAL A 179 30.04 -4.23 2.77
N VAL A 180 31.23 -4.57 3.29
CA VAL A 180 31.70 -4.12 4.61
C VAL A 180 31.59 -2.61 4.82
N PRO A 181 32.03 -1.75 3.87
CA PRO A 181 31.90 -0.30 4.01
C PRO A 181 30.45 0.20 4.09
N LEU A 182 29.48 -0.58 3.62
CA LEU A 182 28.06 -0.23 3.65
C LEU A 182 27.37 -0.60 4.97
N LEU A 183 27.98 -1.46 5.81
CA LEU A 183 27.37 -1.91 7.06
C LEU A 183 27.08 -0.79 8.09
N PRO A 184 27.95 0.22 8.28
CA PRO A 184 27.62 1.34 9.17
C PRO A 184 26.44 2.17 8.65
N LEU A 185 26.41 2.44 7.34
CA LEU A 185 25.28 3.08 6.68
C LEU A 185 24.00 2.26 6.88
N ALA A 186 24.11 0.94 6.74
CA ALA A 186 23.02 0.00 6.95
C ALA A 186 22.44 0.05 8.37
N ALA A 187 23.30 0.05 9.38
CA ALA A 187 22.89 0.07 10.78
C ALA A 187 22.17 1.38 11.16
N GLU A 188 22.63 2.51 10.62
CA GLU A 188 22.12 3.86 10.94
C GLU A 188 20.94 4.32 10.06
N LEU A 189 20.63 3.61 8.98
CA LEU A 189 19.57 4.02 8.05
C LEU A 189 18.19 3.90 8.68
N ASP A 190 17.62 5.05 9.01
CA ASP A 190 16.23 5.17 9.43
C ASP A 190 15.27 4.96 8.25
N MET A 191 14.11 4.35 8.51
CA MET A 191 13.08 4.09 7.51
C MET A 191 12.60 5.38 6.84
N ALA A 192 12.52 6.50 7.57
CA ALA A 192 12.11 7.82 7.08
C ALA A 192 13.13 8.43 6.09
N ARG A 193 14.37 7.90 6.09
CA ARG A 193 15.44 8.34 5.19
C ARG A 193 15.56 7.48 3.93
N ILE A 194 14.55 6.63 3.68
CA ILE A 194 14.40 5.85 2.45
C ILE A 194 13.33 6.54 1.59
N ALA A 195 13.75 7.09 0.46
CA ALA A 195 12.87 7.66 -0.55
C ALA A 195 12.46 6.61 -1.57
N ARG A 196 11.25 6.72 -2.12
CA ARG A 196 10.79 5.91 -3.25
C ARG A 196 10.41 6.80 -4.43
N TYR A 197 10.69 6.30 -5.61
CA TYR A 197 10.33 6.89 -6.89
C TYR A 197 9.80 5.77 -7.77
N SER A 198 8.59 5.90 -8.29
CA SER A 198 8.00 4.89 -9.20
C SER A 198 7.41 5.50 -10.46
N GLY A 199 7.16 6.81 -10.46
CA GLY A 199 6.26 7.45 -11.40
C GLY A 199 4.81 6.94 -11.29
N SER A 200 3.94 7.59 -12.03
CA SER A 200 2.52 7.29 -12.17
C SER A 200 2.18 7.10 -13.65
N ASP A 201 1.14 6.32 -13.94
CA ASP A 201 0.62 6.18 -15.30
C ASP A 201 0.14 7.55 -15.79
N ASP A 202 0.27 7.81 -17.09
CA ASP A 202 -0.10 9.04 -17.81
C ASP A 202 0.62 10.33 -17.37
N VAL A 203 1.37 10.31 -16.27
CA VAL A 203 2.28 11.39 -15.86
C VAL A 203 3.72 11.08 -16.27
N HIS A 204 4.25 9.93 -15.84
CA HIS A 204 5.63 9.54 -16.09
C HIS A 204 5.73 8.42 -17.13
N TRP A 205 4.66 7.63 -17.27
CA TRP A 205 4.62 6.45 -18.12
C TRP A 205 3.39 6.50 -19.02
N LEU A 206 3.60 6.64 -20.33
CA LEU A 206 2.55 6.57 -21.32
C LEU A 206 2.31 5.12 -21.73
N ARG A 207 1.10 4.60 -21.49
CA ARG A 207 0.71 3.27 -21.97
C ARG A 207 0.41 3.32 -23.47
N THR A 208 1.12 2.51 -24.24
CA THR A 208 0.97 2.46 -25.70
C THR A 208 1.17 1.04 -26.24
N TYR A 209 0.91 0.86 -27.53
CA TYR A 209 1.14 -0.39 -28.24
C TYR A 209 2.26 -0.21 -29.27
N THR A 210 3.15 -1.19 -29.34
CA THR A 210 4.22 -1.20 -30.33
C THR A 210 3.63 -1.31 -31.75
N PRO A 211 4.10 -0.50 -32.73
CA PRO A 211 3.52 -0.50 -34.07
C PRO A 211 3.76 -1.79 -34.87
N ASP A 212 4.79 -2.55 -34.53
CA ASP A 212 5.25 -3.73 -35.25
C ASP A 212 4.54 -5.01 -34.83
N ASP A 213 4.33 -5.23 -33.53
CA ASP A 213 3.77 -6.48 -33.00
C ASP A 213 2.61 -6.29 -32.01
N GLY A 214 2.17 -5.06 -31.77
CA GLY A 214 0.98 -4.77 -30.96
C GLY A 214 1.11 -5.12 -29.48
N ARG A 215 2.34 -5.24 -28.96
CA ARG A 215 2.58 -5.44 -27.53
C ARG A 215 2.31 -4.15 -26.77
N GLN A 216 1.63 -4.28 -25.63
CA GLN A 216 1.48 -3.17 -24.72
C GLN A 216 2.81 -2.88 -24.01
N VAL A 217 3.22 -1.61 -24.00
CA VAL A 217 4.45 -1.13 -23.38
C VAL A 217 4.22 0.19 -22.64
N LEU A 218 5.20 0.59 -21.81
CA LEU A 218 5.21 1.85 -21.10
C LEU A 218 6.30 2.75 -21.67
N LEU A 219 5.93 3.79 -22.40
CA LEU A 219 6.86 4.77 -22.94
C LEU A 219 7.19 5.83 -21.86
N PRO A 220 8.47 6.10 -21.56
CA PRO A 220 8.84 7.18 -20.65
C PRO A 220 8.41 8.55 -21.17
N ILE A 221 7.68 9.32 -20.38
CA ILE A 221 7.37 10.73 -20.67
C ILE A 221 8.56 11.56 -20.16
N SER A 222 9.50 11.87 -21.05
CA SER A 222 10.81 12.41 -20.69
C SER A 222 10.73 13.74 -19.91
N GLU A 223 9.79 14.62 -20.26
CA GLU A 223 9.56 15.91 -19.61
C GLU A 223 9.22 15.79 -18.11
N ASN A 224 8.52 14.72 -17.72
CA ASN A 224 8.13 14.48 -16.33
C ASN A 224 9.10 13.51 -15.63
N LEU A 225 9.70 12.58 -16.37
CA LEU A 225 10.65 11.62 -15.81
C LEU A 225 11.97 12.29 -15.41
N LEU A 226 12.46 13.26 -16.18
CA LEU A 226 13.75 13.91 -15.90
C LEU A 226 13.79 14.61 -14.53
N PRO A 227 12.83 15.47 -14.14
CA PRO A 227 12.79 16.04 -12.80
C PRO A 227 12.74 14.99 -11.69
N MET A 228 11.98 13.90 -11.88
CA MET A 228 11.92 12.80 -10.92
C MET A 228 13.28 12.10 -10.78
N LEU A 229 14.03 11.94 -11.88
CA LEU A 229 15.38 11.37 -11.85
C LEU A 229 16.39 12.32 -11.21
N GLU A 230 16.27 13.63 -11.42
CA GLU A 230 17.09 14.64 -10.73
C GLU A 230 16.86 14.57 -9.21
N ASP A 231 15.59 14.48 -8.77
CA ASP A 231 15.25 14.28 -7.36
C ASP A 231 15.76 12.95 -6.79
N PHE A 232 15.76 11.89 -7.61
CA PHE A 232 16.29 10.59 -7.22
C PHE A 232 17.82 10.60 -7.03
N LEU A 233 18.54 11.31 -7.90
CA LEU A 233 20.00 11.39 -7.89
C LEU A 233 20.54 12.44 -6.92
N THR A 234 19.71 13.36 -6.45
CA THR A 234 20.11 14.39 -5.49
C THR A 234 19.85 13.94 -4.04
N PRO A 235 20.74 14.30 -3.09
CA PRO A 235 20.49 14.03 -1.68
C PRO A 235 19.18 14.68 -1.21
N PRO A 236 18.48 14.09 -0.23
CA PRO A 236 17.20 14.63 0.23
C PRO A 236 17.28 16.08 0.69
N THR A 237 16.24 16.84 0.38
CA THR A 237 16.15 18.26 0.76
C THR A 237 16.22 18.48 2.27
N ALA A 238 16.68 19.65 2.69
CA ALA A 238 16.71 20.06 4.10
C ALA A 238 15.33 19.94 4.77
N ASN A 239 14.24 20.16 4.02
CA ASN A 239 12.88 20.00 4.51
C ASN A 239 12.57 18.53 4.85
N ARG A 240 12.98 17.56 4.01
CA ARG A 240 12.81 16.14 4.33
C ARG A 240 13.64 15.73 5.55
N LEU A 241 14.86 16.27 5.67
CA LEU A 241 15.71 16.04 6.85
C LEU A 241 15.10 16.63 8.13
N GLY A 242 14.45 17.79 8.04
CA GLY A 242 13.71 18.42 9.14
C GLY A 242 12.47 17.62 9.55
N ARG A 243 11.72 17.05 8.59
CA ARG A 243 10.58 16.16 8.88
C ARG A 243 11.00 14.92 9.67
N ALA A 244 12.16 14.35 9.38
CA ALA A 244 12.68 13.20 10.10
C ALA A 244 13.05 13.50 11.56
N GLN A 245 13.14 14.78 11.94
CA GLN A 245 13.39 15.20 13.33
C GLN A 245 12.10 15.39 14.13
N MET A 246 10.94 15.45 13.46
CA MET A 246 9.65 15.61 14.12
C MET A 246 9.24 14.30 14.77
N ARG A 247 8.77 14.39 16.01
CA ARG A 247 8.28 13.24 16.76
C ARG A 247 6.78 13.14 16.60
N ILE A 248 6.32 12.07 15.97
CA ILE A 248 4.91 11.82 15.71
C ILE A 248 4.54 10.48 16.32
N ASP A 249 3.63 10.50 17.29
CA ASP A 249 3.04 9.28 17.83
C ASP A 249 1.74 8.97 17.09
N VAL A 250 1.53 7.71 16.74
CA VAL A 250 0.33 7.22 16.06
C VAL A 250 -0.31 6.16 16.94
N ILE A 251 -1.58 6.34 17.31
CA ILE A 251 -2.33 5.39 18.14
C ILE A 251 -3.59 4.93 17.42
N ASP A 252 -4.00 3.67 17.65
CA ASP A 252 -5.21 3.10 17.07
C ASP A 252 -6.44 3.53 17.88
N ALA A 253 -7.27 4.40 17.32
CA ALA A 253 -8.55 4.79 17.90
C ALA A 253 -9.75 4.12 17.19
N SER A 254 -9.50 3.16 16.28
CA SER A 254 -10.55 2.45 15.53
C SER A 254 -11.15 1.30 16.33
N TYR A 255 -10.35 0.72 17.23
CA TYR A 255 -10.64 -0.49 18.02
C TYR A 255 -10.76 -1.77 17.16
N TYR A 256 -10.40 -1.72 15.88
CA TYR A 256 -10.33 -2.91 15.03
C TYR A 256 -9.14 -3.82 15.38
N ASN A 257 -8.10 -3.27 15.99
CA ASN A 257 -6.88 -3.99 16.37
C ASN A 257 -6.24 -4.73 15.18
N THR A 258 -6.32 -4.14 13.98
CA THR A 258 -5.71 -4.66 12.74
C THR A 258 -4.35 -4.04 12.47
N GLY A 259 -3.84 -3.20 13.38
CA GLY A 259 -2.54 -2.54 13.27
C GLY A 259 -2.57 -1.30 12.37
N LEU A 260 -3.70 -0.58 12.30
CA LEU A 260 -3.82 0.63 11.47
C LEU A 260 -2.84 1.74 11.88
N ALA A 261 -2.49 1.84 13.16
CA ALA A 261 -1.44 2.75 13.62
C ALA A 261 -0.07 2.44 12.96
N SER A 262 0.29 1.17 12.83
CA SER A 262 1.51 0.75 12.12
C SER A 262 1.44 1.05 10.62
N VAL A 263 0.27 0.85 10.02
CA VAL A 263 0.04 1.20 8.60
C VAL A 263 0.24 2.69 8.38
N ALA A 264 -0.38 3.54 9.20
CA ALA A 264 -0.23 4.99 9.13
C ALA A 264 1.20 5.47 9.38
N ALA A 265 1.88 4.92 10.39
CA ALA A 265 3.29 5.24 10.65
C ALA A 265 4.20 4.89 9.47
N ASP A 266 4.02 3.70 8.85
CA ASP A 266 4.80 3.31 7.68
C ASP A 266 4.53 4.22 6.47
N ARG A 267 3.28 4.66 6.28
CA ARG A 267 2.91 5.64 5.23
C ARG A 267 3.57 6.99 5.47
N LEU A 268 3.47 7.54 6.68
CA LEU A 268 4.15 8.78 7.07
C LEU A 268 5.66 8.69 6.87
N ALA A 269 6.24 7.53 7.14
CA ALA A 269 7.66 7.33 6.96
C ALA A 269 8.09 7.29 5.49
N TRP A 270 7.21 7.01 4.52
CA TRP A 270 7.55 7.19 3.10
C TRP A 270 7.74 8.67 2.74
N GLU A 271 7.08 9.57 3.48
CA GLU A 271 7.11 11.03 3.31
C GLU A 271 8.18 11.73 4.15
N GLY A 272 9.00 10.94 4.83
CA GLY A 272 10.16 11.40 5.60
C GLY A 272 9.88 11.68 7.07
N PHE A 273 8.72 11.31 7.60
CA PHE A 273 8.42 11.44 9.02
C PHE A 273 8.89 10.22 9.81
N ALA A 274 9.57 10.44 10.95
CA ALA A 274 9.92 9.38 11.88
C ALA A 274 8.75 9.09 12.83
N ALA A 275 7.63 8.62 12.27
CA ALA A 275 6.42 8.32 13.02
C ALA A 275 6.55 7.00 13.80
N HIS A 276 6.09 6.99 15.03
CA HIS A 276 6.09 5.83 15.91
C HIS A 276 4.66 5.36 16.18
N ALA A 277 4.36 4.12 15.82
CA ALA A 277 3.09 3.49 16.17
C ALA A 277 3.14 3.02 17.64
N LEU A 278 2.27 3.57 18.46
CA LEU A 278 2.09 3.16 19.85
C LEU A 278 1.38 1.81 19.91
N GLU A 279 1.74 1.01 20.93
CA GLU A 279 1.05 -0.24 21.21
C GLU A 279 -0.31 0.01 21.90
N GLY A 280 -1.27 -0.88 21.65
CA GLY A 280 -2.61 -0.80 22.22
C GLY A 280 -3.56 0.09 21.41
N VAL A 281 -4.68 0.45 22.06
CA VAL A 281 -5.71 1.33 21.50
C VAL A 281 -5.80 2.61 22.33
N ASP A 282 -6.30 3.68 21.70
CA ASP A 282 -6.56 4.94 22.37
C ASP A 282 -7.68 4.76 23.42
N GLU A 283 -7.76 5.68 24.39
CA GLU A 283 -8.78 5.63 25.43
C GLU A 283 -10.19 5.91 24.89
N VAL A 284 -10.25 6.61 23.76
CA VAL A 284 -11.49 7.06 23.11
C VAL A 284 -11.53 6.48 21.70
N GLN A 285 -12.56 5.68 21.42
CA GLN A 285 -12.83 5.25 20.05
C GLN A 285 -13.26 6.45 19.19
N ARG A 286 -12.72 6.55 17.98
CA ARG A 286 -13.00 7.63 17.05
C ARG A 286 -13.48 7.11 15.71
N LYS A 287 -14.44 7.82 15.13
CA LYS A 287 -14.87 7.59 13.75
C LYS A 287 -13.85 8.18 12.76
N ASN A 288 -13.54 9.46 12.91
CA ASN A 288 -12.58 10.16 12.07
C ASN A 288 -11.15 10.04 12.65
N THR A 289 -10.16 10.14 11.77
CA THR A 289 -8.76 10.26 12.21
C THR A 289 -8.51 11.68 12.69
N VAL A 290 -7.94 11.83 13.88
CA VAL A 290 -7.70 13.14 14.52
C VAL A 290 -6.20 13.39 14.64
N ILE A 291 -5.77 14.61 14.34
CA ILE A 291 -4.38 15.05 14.58
C ILE A 291 -4.38 16.08 15.71
N ILE A 292 -3.59 15.81 16.74
CA ILE A 292 -3.31 16.73 17.84
C ILE A 292 -1.96 17.40 17.57
N ASP A 293 -1.96 18.71 17.39
CA ASP A 293 -0.78 19.54 17.18
C ASP A 293 -0.33 20.17 18.51
N TYR A 294 0.78 19.67 19.05
CA TYR A 294 1.39 20.20 20.27
C TYR A 294 2.42 21.30 19.99
N THR A 295 2.80 21.51 18.73
CA THR A 295 3.82 22.49 18.35
C THR A 295 3.31 23.93 18.41
N GLY A 296 2.04 24.14 18.05
CA GLY A 296 1.45 25.47 17.86
C GLY A 296 2.11 26.29 16.74
N GLN A 297 2.90 25.65 15.87
CA GLN A 297 3.58 26.32 14.76
C GLN A 297 2.61 26.52 13.60
N THR A 298 2.58 27.73 13.05
CA THR A 298 1.79 28.05 11.85
C THR A 298 2.65 28.13 10.60
N LYS A 299 3.81 28.80 10.69
CA LYS A 299 4.74 28.94 9.57
C LYS A 299 5.73 27.78 9.53
N GLY A 300 5.78 27.06 8.42
CA GLY A 300 6.68 25.91 8.24
C GLY A 300 6.23 24.64 8.96
N SER A 301 5.00 24.63 9.47
CA SER A 301 4.40 23.44 10.08
C SER A 301 4.23 22.31 9.05
N PRO A 302 4.52 21.05 9.41
CA PRO A 302 4.28 19.89 8.56
C PRO A 302 2.79 19.51 8.51
N LEU A 303 1.94 20.15 9.30
CA LEU A 303 0.54 19.76 9.51
C LEU A 303 -0.24 19.59 8.20
N PRO A 304 -0.14 20.49 7.19
CA PRO A 304 -0.85 20.29 5.92
C PRO A 304 -0.45 19.00 5.19
N ILE A 305 0.83 18.61 5.30
CA ILE A 305 1.33 17.37 4.70
C ILE A 305 0.79 16.16 5.47
N LEU A 306 0.77 16.24 6.82
CA LEU A 306 0.17 15.18 7.65
C LEU A 306 -1.32 14.99 7.32
N GLN A 307 -2.06 16.09 7.17
CA GLN A 307 -3.46 16.07 6.75
C GLN A 307 -3.65 15.40 5.39
N GLN A 308 -2.82 15.76 4.40
CA GLN A 308 -2.90 15.15 3.06
C GLN A 308 -2.62 13.65 3.09
N ILE A 309 -1.57 13.21 3.79
CA ILE A 309 -1.18 11.78 3.83
C ILE A 309 -2.23 10.95 4.55
N LEU A 310 -2.74 11.46 5.67
CA LEU A 310 -3.67 10.76 6.57
C LEU A 310 -5.14 11.00 6.20
N ARG A 311 -5.41 11.88 5.23
CA ARG A 311 -6.76 12.30 4.79
C ARG A 311 -7.58 12.85 5.95
N VAL A 312 -7.03 13.84 6.66
CA VAL A 312 -7.63 14.47 7.84
C VAL A 312 -8.11 15.88 7.52
N ASP A 313 -9.40 16.13 7.72
CA ASP A 313 -10.01 17.43 7.54
C ASP A 313 -9.62 18.42 8.64
N ASP A 314 -9.70 19.72 8.35
CA ASP A 314 -9.41 20.80 9.31
C ASP A 314 -10.25 20.71 10.59
N ALA A 315 -11.47 20.16 10.51
CA ALA A 315 -12.36 19.96 11.65
C ALA A 315 -11.84 18.92 12.66
N ASP A 316 -11.00 17.99 12.20
CA ASP A 316 -10.41 16.90 13.00
C ASP A 316 -8.99 17.25 13.48
N ILE A 317 -8.63 18.54 13.48
CA ILE A 317 -7.38 19.05 14.02
C ILE A 317 -7.60 19.68 15.39
N ILE A 318 -6.90 19.15 16.39
CA ILE A 318 -6.90 19.70 17.75
C ILE A 318 -5.57 20.41 17.98
N ARG A 319 -5.59 21.74 18.07
CA ARG A 319 -4.41 22.53 18.43
C ARG A 319 -4.30 22.66 19.94
N GLN A 320 -3.28 22.05 20.52
CA GLN A 320 -3.01 22.09 21.95
C GLN A 320 -1.52 22.40 22.19
N PRO A 321 -1.05 23.63 21.91
CA PRO A 321 0.36 23.97 22.03
C PRO A 321 0.88 23.70 23.44
N ASP A 322 1.96 22.90 23.54
CA ASP A 322 2.59 22.54 24.81
C ASP A 322 4.11 22.83 24.74
N PRO A 323 4.63 23.79 25.55
CA PRO A 323 6.07 24.07 25.59
C PRO A 323 6.90 22.92 26.17
N ASN A 324 6.30 22.00 26.91
CA ASN A 324 6.98 20.85 27.53
C ASN A 324 6.71 19.52 26.79
N ARG A 325 6.18 19.59 25.57
CA ARG A 325 5.83 18.41 24.77
C ARG A 325 7.03 17.47 24.58
N THR A 326 6.78 16.18 24.66
CA THR A 326 7.74 15.11 24.32
C THR A 326 7.62 14.67 22.86
N VAL A 327 6.47 14.92 22.25
CA VAL A 327 6.14 14.67 20.83
C VAL A 327 5.55 15.93 20.20
N ASP A 328 5.76 16.10 18.90
CA ASP A 328 5.27 17.27 18.16
C ASP A 328 3.81 17.08 17.74
N PHE A 329 3.44 15.87 17.31
CA PHE A 329 2.08 15.51 16.91
C PHE A 329 1.67 14.17 17.49
N ARG A 330 0.37 14.03 17.80
CA ARG A 330 -0.26 12.72 18.05
C ARG A 330 -1.39 12.51 17.06
N VAL A 331 -1.42 11.34 16.43
CA VAL A 331 -2.41 10.94 15.45
C VAL A 331 -3.25 9.80 16.04
N ALA A 332 -4.55 10.01 16.20
CA ALA A 332 -5.49 8.99 16.62
C ALA A 332 -6.26 8.46 15.41
N ILE A 333 -5.97 7.24 15.00
CA ILE A 333 -6.49 6.62 13.77
C ILE A 333 -7.91 6.13 13.97
N GLY A 334 -8.89 6.72 13.30
CA GLY A 334 -10.31 6.38 13.44
C GLY A 334 -10.78 5.21 12.57
N THR A 335 -12.03 4.78 12.74
CA THR A 335 -12.65 3.69 11.97
C THR A 335 -12.76 3.98 10.46
N GLN A 336 -12.83 5.25 10.06
CA GLN A 336 -12.89 5.66 8.65
C GLN A 336 -11.51 5.89 8.01
N TYR A 337 -10.42 5.56 8.70
CA TYR A 337 -9.08 5.73 8.16
C TYR A 337 -8.88 4.92 6.87
N ASN A 338 -8.55 5.61 5.78
CA ASN A 338 -8.23 5.01 4.50
C ASN A 338 -6.75 5.18 4.17
N ALA A 339 -6.00 4.08 4.32
CA ALA A 339 -4.58 4.05 3.99
C ALA A 339 -4.30 3.89 2.48
N CYS A 340 -5.31 3.59 1.67
CA CYS A 340 -5.08 3.18 0.30
C CYS A 340 -4.98 4.39 -0.63
N VAL A 341 -3.84 4.48 -1.34
CA VAL A 341 -3.67 5.36 -2.50
C VAL A 341 -3.32 4.46 -3.68
N ARG A 342 -4.29 4.26 -4.58
CA ARG A 342 -4.06 3.61 -5.87
C ARG A 342 -3.67 4.68 -6.87
N SER A 343 -2.79 4.33 -7.80
CA SER A 343 -2.17 5.24 -8.77
C SER A 343 -3.12 5.95 -9.77
N ASN A 344 -4.44 6.01 -9.51
CA ASN A 344 -5.45 6.71 -10.32
C ASN A 344 -6.50 7.48 -9.46
N ALA A 345 -6.27 7.68 -8.16
CA ALA A 345 -7.13 8.51 -7.33
C ALA A 345 -6.26 9.33 -6.37
N ASP A 346 -6.32 10.65 -6.54
CA ASP A 346 -5.74 11.68 -5.66
C ASP A 346 -4.21 11.89 -5.75
N ASP A 347 -3.66 11.91 -6.97
CA ASP A 347 -2.32 12.46 -7.25
C ASP A 347 -2.41 13.87 -7.88
N ASP A 348 -3.44 14.64 -7.48
CA ASP A 348 -3.44 16.09 -7.69
C ASP A 348 -2.36 16.71 -6.81
N THR A 349 -1.20 16.89 -7.43
CA THR A 349 -0.20 17.85 -6.95
C THR A 349 -0.84 19.24 -7.02
N PRO A 350 -0.69 20.12 -6.02
CA PRO A 350 -1.50 21.33 -5.87
C PRO A 350 -1.32 22.29 -7.04
N GLY A 351 -2.29 22.28 -7.95
CA GLY A 351 -2.46 23.21 -9.05
C GLY A 351 -3.95 23.51 -9.22
N ASP A 352 -4.40 24.60 -8.59
CA ASP A 352 -5.64 25.31 -8.89
C ASP A 352 -6.97 24.52 -8.74
N LEU A 353 -7.50 24.49 -7.51
CA LEU A 353 -8.91 24.17 -7.27
C LEU A 353 -9.75 25.44 -7.53
N THR A 354 -10.33 25.56 -8.74
CA THR A 354 -11.50 26.41 -8.92
C THR A 354 -12.75 25.69 -8.45
N ALA A 355 -13.48 26.33 -7.55
CA ALA A 355 -14.71 25.85 -6.94
C ALA A 355 -15.84 25.75 -7.97
N GLU A 356 -16.06 24.57 -8.53
CA GLU A 356 -17.30 24.19 -9.20
C GLU A 356 -17.29 22.67 -9.37
N ASP A 357 -17.73 21.95 -8.32
CA ASP A 357 -18.39 20.63 -8.40
C ASP A 357 -18.65 20.10 -6.97
N ALA A 358 -19.44 20.87 -6.23
CA ALA A 358 -20.15 20.36 -5.06
C ALA A 358 -21.61 20.13 -5.46
N ALA A 359 -21.90 18.93 -5.97
CA ALA A 359 -23.27 18.44 -6.11
C ALA A 359 -23.46 17.22 -5.20
N ALA A 360 -24.42 17.39 -4.31
CA ALA A 360 -24.81 16.54 -3.18
C ALA A 360 -24.95 15.03 -3.47
N ASP A 361 -24.56 14.22 -2.49
CA ASP A 361 -25.30 13.01 -2.15
C ASP A 361 -25.53 12.98 -0.63
N ASP A 362 -26.81 12.93 -0.28
CA ASP A 362 -27.37 13.17 1.05
C ASP A 362 -27.83 11.80 1.60
N SER A 363 -26.87 10.96 2.02
CA SER A 363 -27.17 9.78 2.83
C SER A 363 -26.88 10.11 4.29
N ALA A 364 -27.94 10.51 5.00
CA ALA A 364 -27.91 10.73 6.44
C ALA A 364 -27.25 9.54 7.16
N SER A 365 -26.33 9.85 8.07
CA SER A 365 -25.61 8.89 8.90
C SER A 365 -26.57 7.98 9.67
N ALA A 366 -26.82 6.77 9.18
CA ALA A 366 -27.59 5.79 9.94
C ALA A 366 -26.79 5.37 11.19
N ALA A 367 -27.45 5.39 12.35
CA ALA A 367 -26.87 4.95 13.62
C ALA A 367 -26.80 3.43 13.74
N CYS A 368 -27.58 2.71 12.93
CA CYS A 368 -27.68 1.26 12.91
C CYS A 368 -27.43 0.70 11.50
N TRP A 369 -26.64 -0.37 11.41
CA TRP A 369 -26.26 -1.05 10.18
C TRP A 369 -26.45 -2.55 10.33
N LEU A 370 -26.67 -3.26 9.22
CA LEU A 370 -26.65 -4.72 9.18
C LEU A 370 -25.49 -5.21 8.34
N GLN A 371 -24.63 -6.05 8.92
CA GLN A 371 -23.56 -6.76 8.23
C GLN A 371 -23.90 -8.25 8.10
N PHE A 372 -23.76 -8.82 6.90
CA PHE A 372 -24.14 -10.21 6.64
C PHE A 372 -22.92 -11.15 6.57
N ARG A 373 -23.08 -12.39 7.06
CA ARG A 373 -22.07 -13.47 6.95
C ARG A 373 -22.37 -14.49 5.84
N ALA A 374 -23.54 -14.40 5.23
CA ALA A 374 -24.02 -15.27 4.15
C ALA A 374 -25.03 -14.50 3.30
N GLY A 375 -25.27 -14.95 2.07
CA GLY A 375 -26.26 -14.34 1.18
C GLY A 375 -27.67 -14.32 1.79
N VAL A 376 -28.33 -13.15 1.83
CA VAL A 376 -29.72 -12.99 2.29
C VAL A 376 -30.51 -12.18 1.28
N ASN A 377 -31.76 -12.57 1.00
CA ASN A 377 -32.60 -11.81 0.07
C ASN A 377 -33.07 -10.49 0.69
N VAL A 378 -32.88 -9.40 -0.05
CA VAL A 378 -33.54 -8.11 0.18
C VAL A 378 -34.88 -8.15 -0.55
N ARG A 379 -35.98 -7.92 0.16
CA ARG A 379 -37.35 -8.06 -0.37
C ARG A 379 -38.09 -6.74 -0.42
N SER A 380 -39.13 -6.67 -1.24
CA SER A 380 -40.00 -5.50 -1.35
C SER A 380 -40.91 -5.25 -0.14
N GLY A 381 -40.95 -6.17 0.83
CA GLY A 381 -41.73 -6.02 2.07
C GLY A 381 -41.35 -7.03 3.15
N PRO A 382 -41.84 -6.84 4.39
CA PRO A 382 -41.50 -7.67 5.54
C PRO A 382 -42.28 -8.99 5.53
N GLY A 383 -41.77 -9.96 4.76
CA GLY A 383 -42.36 -11.30 4.69
C GLY A 383 -41.74 -12.14 3.58
N LEU A 384 -41.81 -13.47 3.71
CA LEU A 384 -41.30 -14.39 2.69
C LEU A 384 -42.11 -14.39 1.38
N ASP A 385 -43.34 -13.88 1.43
CA ASP A 385 -44.25 -13.76 0.29
C ASP A 385 -43.97 -12.53 -0.61
N TYR A 386 -43.12 -11.60 -0.15
CA TYR A 386 -42.71 -10.43 -0.93
C TYR A 386 -41.60 -10.76 -1.93
N THR A 387 -41.64 -10.17 -3.11
CA THR A 387 -40.67 -10.41 -4.18
C THR A 387 -39.25 -10.03 -3.74
N PRO A 388 -38.23 -10.89 -3.94
CA PRO A 388 -36.83 -10.50 -3.79
C PRO A 388 -36.50 -9.37 -4.78
N LEU A 389 -36.01 -8.25 -4.28
CA LEU A 389 -35.48 -7.13 -5.06
C LEU A 389 -34.00 -7.37 -5.36
N ASP A 390 -33.26 -7.90 -4.39
CA ASP A 390 -31.82 -8.09 -4.46
C ASP A 390 -31.34 -9.19 -3.49
N MET A 391 -30.05 -9.50 -3.50
CA MET A 391 -29.39 -10.40 -2.56
C MET A 391 -28.22 -9.70 -1.88
N ALA A 392 -28.35 -9.42 -0.58
CA ALA A 392 -27.25 -8.98 0.28
C ALA A 392 -26.19 -10.09 0.37
N LEU A 393 -24.93 -9.79 0.05
CA LEU A 393 -23.80 -10.69 0.11
C LEU A 393 -23.05 -10.58 1.45
N PRO A 394 -22.16 -11.55 1.78
CA PRO A 394 -21.28 -11.41 2.93
C PRO A 394 -20.47 -10.11 2.88
N ASP A 395 -20.38 -9.41 4.02
CA ASP A 395 -19.71 -8.11 4.22
C ASP A 395 -20.41 -6.86 3.66
N ASP A 396 -21.57 -6.99 2.99
CA ASP A 396 -22.41 -5.84 2.66
C ASP A 396 -22.95 -5.18 3.94
N ASN A 397 -23.00 -3.84 3.94
CA ASN A 397 -23.52 -3.06 5.06
C ASN A 397 -24.69 -2.21 4.60
N PHE A 398 -25.85 -2.43 5.21
CA PHE A 398 -27.06 -1.70 4.87
C PHE A 398 -27.45 -0.74 6.00
N PRO A 399 -27.68 0.55 5.73
CA PRO A 399 -28.18 1.47 6.73
C PRO A 399 -29.63 1.10 7.07
N VAL A 400 -29.90 0.89 8.36
CA VAL A 400 -31.23 0.52 8.84
C VAL A 400 -32.06 1.79 8.99
N LEU A 401 -33.19 1.81 8.28
CA LEU A 401 -34.16 2.90 8.31
C LEU A 401 -35.30 2.65 9.31
N GLY A 402 -35.59 1.37 9.61
CA GLY A 402 -36.72 0.98 10.44
C GLY A 402 -36.78 -0.52 10.74
N ARG A 403 -37.75 -0.93 11.55
CA ARG A 403 -38.08 -2.35 11.81
C ARG A 403 -39.58 -2.61 11.73
N SER A 404 -39.97 -3.86 11.46
CA SER A 404 -41.38 -4.26 11.48
C SER A 404 -41.96 -4.26 12.90
N GLU A 405 -43.28 -4.22 13.00
CA GLU A 405 -44.01 -4.17 14.28
C GLU A 405 -43.76 -5.40 15.18
N ASP A 406 -43.49 -6.55 14.57
CA ASP A 406 -43.11 -7.80 15.24
C ASP A 406 -41.60 -7.93 15.50
N GLY A 407 -40.78 -6.98 15.01
CA GLY A 407 -39.32 -7.01 15.08
C GLY A 407 -38.66 -8.10 14.23
N GLY A 408 -39.44 -8.83 13.41
CA GLY A 408 -38.95 -9.92 12.57
C GLY A 408 -38.24 -9.47 11.29
N TRP A 409 -38.30 -8.18 10.95
CA TRP A 409 -37.74 -7.61 9.73
C TRP A 409 -37.14 -6.23 9.94
N TRP A 410 -36.03 -5.97 9.25
CA TRP A 410 -35.37 -4.68 9.17
C TRP A 410 -35.65 -4.04 7.82
N GLN A 411 -35.99 -2.75 7.84
CA GLN A 411 -36.09 -1.92 6.65
C GLN A 411 -34.74 -1.24 6.41
N VAL A 412 -34.24 -1.31 5.18
CA VAL A 412 -32.92 -0.81 4.80
C VAL A 412 -32.99 0.03 3.53
N ASN A 413 -32.00 0.91 3.35
CA ASN A 413 -31.74 1.54 2.04
C ASN A 413 -30.78 0.66 1.24
N ASN A 414 -31.20 0.22 0.05
CA ASN A 414 -30.39 -0.48 -0.93
C ASN A 414 -30.14 0.46 -2.13
N ASP A 415 -29.06 1.23 -2.10
CA ASP A 415 -28.65 2.15 -3.17
C ASP A 415 -29.77 3.08 -3.69
N GLY A 416 -30.61 3.58 -2.78
CA GLY A 416 -31.71 4.50 -3.07
C GLY A 416 -33.10 3.84 -3.13
N GLU A 417 -33.18 2.51 -3.10
CA GLU A 417 -34.44 1.77 -3.02
C GLU A 417 -34.67 1.17 -1.61
N ILE A 418 -35.91 1.23 -1.12
CA ILE A 418 -36.26 0.70 0.21
C ILE A 418 -36.47 -0.81 0.12
N GLY A 419 -35.69 -1.56 0.89
CA GLY A 419 -35.76 -3.02 0.99
C GLY A 419 -36.03 -3.51 2.41
N TRP A 420 -36.44 -4.77 2.53
CA TRP A 420 -36.70 -5.45 3.79
C TRP A 420 -35.90 -6.74 3.90
N ILE A 421 -35.24 -6.93 5.04
CA ILE A 421 -34.39 -8.09 5.32
C ILE A 421 -34.84 -8.76 6.62
N SER A 422 -34.86 -10.09 6.65
CA SER A 422 -35.33 -10.85 7.83
C SER A 422 -34.33 -10.75 9.00
N ALA A 423 -34.84 -10.41 10.18
CA ALA A 423 -34.10 -10.39 11.44
C ALA A 423 -33.84 -11.81 12.00
N GLU A 424 -34.62 -12.81 11.57
CA GLU A 424 -34.49 -14.21 12.02
C GLU A 424 -33.35 -14.97 11.33
N THR A 425 -32.81 -14.42 10.24
CA THR A 425 -31.63 -14.97 9.59
C THR A 425 -30.39 -14.78 10.49
N THR A 426 -29.89 -15.88 11.06
CA THR A 426 -28.78 -15.98 12.03
C THR A 426 -27.41 -15.42 11.59
N ASN A 427 -27.34 -14.76 10.44
CA ASN A 427 -26.11 -14.28 9.82
C ASN A 427 -26.03 -12.76 9.67
N ALA A 428 -27.08 -12.02 10.07
CA ALA A 428 -27.06 -10.55 10.12
C ALA A 428 -26.57 -10.09 11.50
N ILE A 429 -25.53 -9.27 11.53
CA ILE A 429 -25.01 -8.63 12.74
C ILE A 429 -25.47 -7.17 12.69
N ALA A 430 -26.25 -6.78 13.69
CA ALA A 430 -26.56 -5.38 13.94
C ALA A 430 -25.31 -4.66 14.47
N LEU A 431 -24.90 -3.59 13.79
CA LEU A 431 -23.75 -2.75 14.12
C LEU A 431 -24.23 -1.33 14.43
N GLY A 432 -23.84 -0.79 15.58
CA GLY A 432 -24.22 0.56 16.02
C GLY A 432 -25.40 0.59 17.01
N GLU A 433 -26.02 1.75 17.17
CA GLU A 433 -27.15 1.98 18.10
C GLU A 433 -28.47 1.52 17.46
N CYS A 434 -28.72 0.21 17.47
CA CYS A 434 -29.90 -0.40 16.84
C CYS A 434 -31.14 -0.47 17.73
N ASP A 435 -31.03 -0.11 19.01
CA ASP A 435 -32.13 -0.15 19.98
C ASP A 435 -33.21 0.93 19.71
N ASP A 436 -32.81 2.04 19.10
CA ASP A 436 -33.65 3.21 18.81
C ASP A 436 -34.22 3.23 17.38
N VAL A 437 -34.07 2.14 16.63
CA VAL A 437 -34.62 2.05 15.26
C VAL A 437 -36.16 2.12 15.30
N PRO A 438 -36.78 3.06 14.55
CA PRO A 438 -38.22 3.28 14.59
C PRO A 438 -38.98 2.08 14.00
N VAL A 439 -40.18 1.81 14.53
CA VAL A 439 -41.11 0.84 13.94
C VAL A 439 -41.77 1.48 12.73
N VAL A 440 -41.63 0.85 11.56
CA VAL A 440 -42.16 1.34 10.28
C VAL A 440 -43.22 0.37 9.77
N ARG A 441 -44.32 0.91 9.26
CA ARG A 441 -45.38 0.11 8.61
C ARG A 441 -45.10 0.03 7.10
N PRO A 442 -45.15 -1.17 6.50
CA PRO A 442 -44.84 -1.37 5.08
C PRO A 442 -45.82 -0.69 4.12
#